data_AF-A0A2G6CCJ2-F1
#
_entry.id   AF-A0A2G6CCJ2-F1
#
_cell.length_a   1.000
_cell.length_b   1.000
_cell.length_c   1.000
_cell.angle_alpha   90.00
_cell.angle_beta   90.00
_cell.angle_gamma   90.00
#
_symmetry.space_group_name_H-M   'P 1'
#
loop_
_entity.id
_entity.type
_entity.pdbx_description
1 polymer ?
#
loop_
_entity_poly.entity_id
_entity_poly.type
_entity_poly.pdbx_seq_one_letter_code
_entity_poly.pdbx_strand_id
1 'polypeptide(L)'
;VAGDRGRVGNYVYGAAKAGFATYLSGLRNRLTRAGGHVITVKPGFVDTSMTWGLDGMFLVASPEAVARDILKAVGKRRNVLYTPFFWRWIMLIIRLIPEPLFKKLSI
;
A
#
# COMPACT_ATOMS: atom_id res chain seq x y z
N VAL A 1 -1.62 0.18 -0.53
CA VAL A 1 -2.15 -1.13 -1.00
C VAL A 1 -2.57 -1.15 -2.47
N ALA A 2 -3.07 -0.05 -3.04
CA ALA A 2 -3.65 -0.04 -4.40
C ALA A 2 -2.73 -0.52 -5.55
N GLY A 3 -1.40 -0.47 -5.38
CA GLY A 3 -0.45 -0.97 -6.39
C GLY A 3 -0.18 -2.47 -6.33
N ASP A 4 -0.76 -3.21 -5.38
CA ASP A 4 -0.47 -4.64 -5.20
C ASP A 4 -1.26 -5.54 -6.16
N ARG A 5 -2.43 -5.07 -6.62
CA ARG A 5 -3.29 -5.74 -7.61
C ARG A 5 -4.19 -4.69 -8.26
N GLY A 6 -4.27 -4.70 -9.60
CA GLY A 6 -5.13 -3.76 -10.33
C GLY A 6 -6.60 -4.07 -10.10
N ARG A 7 -7.42 -3.02 -9.93
CA ARG A 7 -8.85 -3.11 -9.63
C ARG A 7 -9.66 -2.45 -10.73
N VAL A 8 -10.86 -2.94 -11.02
CA VAL A 8 -11.70 -2.40 -12.09
C VAL A 8 -11.98 -0.90 -11.90
N GLY A 9 -12.24 -0.46 -10.65
CA GLY A 9 -12.60 0.92 -10.36
C GLY A 9 -11.45 1.94 -10.38
N ASN A 10 -10.18 1.52 -10.36
CA ASN A 10 -9.05 2.46 -10.25
C ASN A 10 -7.72 1.94 -10.83
N TYR A 11 -7.76 1.15 -11.91
CA TYR A 11 -6.57 0.49 -12.47
C TYR A 11 -5.46 1.46 -12.91
N VAL A 12 -5.77 2.69 -13.36
CA VAL A 12 -4.75 3.70 -13.69
C VAL A 12 -3.99 4.16 -12.45
N TYR A 13 -4.72 4.48 -11.38
CA TYR A 13 -4.13 4.82 -10.08
C TYR A 13 -3.32 3.64 -9.52
N GLY A 14 -3.87 2.43 -9.60
CA GLY A 14 -3.20 1.19 -9.20
C GLY A 14 -1.89 0.98 -9.96
N ALA A 15 -1.89 1.14 -11.29
CA ALA A 15 -0.70 1.02 -12.12
C ALA A 15 0.39 2.02 -11.74
N ALA A 16 0.04 3.29 -11.52
CA ALA A 16 0.99 4.30 -11.05
C ALA A 16 1.61 3.92 -9.69
N LYS A 17 0.79 3.47 -8.74
CA LYS A 17 1.28 3.02 -7.43
C LYS A 17 2.14 1.74 -7.52
N ALA A 18 1.82 0.83 -8.44
CA ALA A 18 2.61 -0.37 -8.69
C ALA A 18 3.99 -0.01 -9.27
N GLY A 19 4.02 0.84 -10.29
CA GLY A 19 5.28 1.34 -10.88
C GLY A 19 6.15 2.05 -9.85
N PHE A 20 5.56 2.90 -9.00
CA PHE A 20 6.29 3.56 -7.93
C PHE A 20 6.83 2.58 -6.89
N ALA A 21 6.07 1.54 -6.52
CA ALA A 21 6.55 0.51 -5.61
C ALA A 21 7.75 -0.27 -6.18
N THR A 22 7.72 -0.60 -7.48
CA THR A 22 8.83 -1.23 -8.19
C THR A 22 10.05 -0.32 -8.24
N TYR A 23 9.87 0.96 -8.56
CA TYR A 23 10.93 1.96 -8.56
C TYR A 23 11.61 2.06 -7.18
N LEU A 24 10.84 2.19 -6.10
CA LEU A 24 11.38 2.25 -4.74
C LEU A 24 12.11 0.97 -4.34
N SER A 25 11.73 -0.19 -4.90
CA SER A 25 12.47 -1.44 -4.71
C SER A 25 13.88 -1.37 -5.29
N GLY A 26 14.01 -0.89 -6.53
CA GLY A 26 15.30 -0.66 -7.15
C GLY A 26 16.13 0.41 -6.44
N LEU A 27 15.49 1.53 -6.06
CA LEU A 27 16.15 2.62 -5.33
C LEU A 27 16.69 2.14 -3.98
N ARG A 28 15.96 1.28 -3.27
CA ARG A 28 16.45 0.68 -2.03
C ARG A 28 17.71 -0.14 -2.26
N ASN A 29 17.73 -1.00 -3.27
CA ASN A 29 18.91 -1.79 -3.62
C ASN A 29 20.12 -0.89 -3.93
N ARG A 30 19.90 0.20 -4.68
CA ARG A 30 20.93 1.20 -4.98
C ARG A 30 21.46 1.88 -3.71
N LEU A 31 20.56 2.38 -2.85
CA LEU A 31 20.94 3.21 -1.70
C LEU A 31 21.48 2.43 -0.51
N THR A 32 21.15 1.13 -0.35
CA THR A 32 21.74 0.29 0.70
C THR A 32 23.28 0.29 0.65
N ARG A 33 23.87 0.38 -0.55
CA ARG A 33 25.34 0.46 -0.73
C ARG A 33 25.93 1.82 -0.40
N ALA A 34 25.11 2.87 -0.43
CA ALA A 34 25.51 4.26 -0.18
C ALA A 34 25.15 4.74 1.24
N GLY A 35 24.77 3.83 2.14
CA GLY A 35 24.36 4.15 3.51
C GLY A 35 22.94 4.74 3.65
N GLY A 36 22.21 4.87 2.53
CA GLY A 36 20.83 5.35 2.51
C GLY A 36 19.80 4.25 2.80
N HIS A 37 18.62 4.64 3.28
CA HIS A 37 17.51 3.74 3.54
C HIS A 37 16.22 4.24 2.86
N VAL A 38 15.52 3.34 2.18
CA VAL A 38 14.27 3.65 1.47
C VAL A 38 13.17 2.76 2.03
N ILE A 39 12.09 3.39 2.48
CA ILE A 39 10.88 2.70 2.91
C ILE A 39 9.77 2.87 1.86
N THR A 40 9.10 1.78 1.52
CA THR A 40 7.86 1.82 0.74
C THR A 40 6.67 1.73 1.69
N VAL A 41 5.90 2.81 1.81
CA VAL A 41 4.68 2.83 2.63
C VAL A 41 3.47 2.50 1.75
N LYS A 42 2.72 1.49 2.17
CA LYS A 42 1.53 0.98 1.50
C LYS A 42 0.34 1.14 2.46
N PRO A 43 -0.21 2.36 2.60
CA PRO A 43 -1.38 2.56 3.44
C PRO A 43 -2.59 1.86 2.83
N GLY A 44 -3.50 1.43 3.71
CA GLY A 44 -4.89 1.12 3.39
C GLY A 44 -5.71 2.39 3.21
N PHE A 45 -7.01 2.34 3.54
CA PHE A 45 -7.84 3.54 3.62
C PHE A 45 -7.44 4.40 4.82
N VAL A 46 -7.35 5.71 4.60
CA VAL A 46 -6.95 6.69 5.62
C VAL A 46 -7.94 7.84 5.60
N ASP A 47 -8.44 8.22 6.78
CA ASP A 47 -9.45 9.26 6.96
C ASP A 47 -8.90 10.64 6.59
N THR A 48 -9.02 10.99 5.33
CA THR A 48 -8.51 12.22 4.71
C THR A 48 -9.57 12.85 3.83
N SER A 49 -9.32 14.05 3.31
CA SER A 49 -10.22 14.68 2.34
C SER A 49 -10.50 13.82 1.10
N MET A 50 -9.58 12.92 0.73
CA MET A 50 -9.77 11.95 -0.38
C MET A 50 -10.81 10.88 -0.06
N THR A 51 -11.06 10.58 1.21
CA THR A 51 -11.98 9.53 1.67
C THR A 51 -13.23 10.06 2.36
N TRP A 52 -13.31 11.37 2.56
CA TRP A 52 -14.40 12.03 3.27
C TRP A 52 -15.73 11.90 2.50
N GLY A 53 -16.78 11.45 3.18
CA GLY A 53 -18.12 11.32 2.60
C GLY A 53 -18.32 10.17 1.61
N LEU A 54 -17.35 9.26 1.48
CA LEU A 54 -17.50 8.04 0.70
C LEU A 54 -18.09 6.92 1.56
N ASP A 55 -19.31 6.50 1.23
CA ASP A 55 -19.99 5.40 1.91
C ASP A 55 -19.32 4.04 1.67
N GLY A 56 -19.44 3.13 2.64
CA GLY A 56 -18.96 1.75 2.51
C GLY A 56 -17.44 1.57 2.68
N MET A 57 -16.72 2.59 3.16
CA MET A 57 -15.31 2.46 3.47
C MET A 57 -15.09 1.77 4.84
N PHE A 58 -14.70 0.51 4.80
CA PHE A 58 -14.34 -0.26 6.00
C PHE A 58 -12.82 -0.22 6.24
N LEU A 59 -12.41 -0.37 7.50
CA LEU A 59 -10.98 -0.45 7.90
C LEU A 59 -10.18 0.84 7.60
N VAL A 60 -10.81 2.00 7.81
CA VAL A 60 -10.20 3.33 7.67
C VAL A 60 -9.36 3.65 8.91
N ALA A 61 -8.11 4.06 8.70
CA ALA A 61 -7.21 4.49 9.77
C ALA A 61 -7.16 6.02 9.90
N SER A 62 -6.94 6.53 11.10
CA SER A 62 -6.70 7.97 11.30
C SER A 62 -5.35 8.38 10.69
N PRO A 63 -5.21 9.61 10.15
CA PRO A 63 -3.93 10.13 9.66
C PRO A 63 -2.81 10.07 10.71
N GLU A 64 -3.14 10.35 11.97
CA GLU A 64 -2.19 10.33 13.09
C GLU A 64 -1.69 8.92 13.36
N ALA A 65 -2.55 7.90 13.24
CA ALA A 65 -2.16 6.50 13.38
C ALA A 65 -1.18 6.09 12.27
N VAL A 66 -1.49 6.45 11.02
CA VAL A 66 -0.62 6.20 9.86
C VAL A 66 0.72 6.92 10.01
N ALA A 67 0.71 8.18 10.44
CA ALA A 67 1.93 8.95 10.69
C ALA A 67 2.81 8.30 11.76
N ARG A 68 2.22 7.86 12.89
CA ARG A 68 2.95 7.14 13.95
C ARG A 68 3.57 5.84 13.44
N ASP A 69 2.85 5.09 12.62
CA ASP A 69 3.37 3.85 12.03
C ASP A 69 4.55 4.11 11.10
N ILE A 70 4.47 5.17 10.28
CA ILE A 70 5.55 5.59 9.38
C ILE A 70 6.80 5.94 10.19
N LEU A 71 6.67 6.80 11.22
CA LEU A 71 7.79 7.20 12.07
C LEU A 71 8.46 6.00 12.75
N LYS A 72 7.65 5.08 13.31
CA LYS A 72 8.15 3.83 13.90
C LYS A 72 8.87 2.96 12.87
N ALA A 73 8.36 2.85 11.65
CA ALA A 73 8.95 2.03 10.61
C ALA A 73 10.25 2.61 10.07
N VAL A 74 10.37 3.94 9.99
CA VAL A 74 11.61 4.65 9.68
C VAL A 74 12.67 4.37 10.76
N GLY A 75 12.32 4.55 12.04
CA GLY A 75 13.25 4.25 13.14
C GLY A 75 13.72 2.80 13.19
N LYS A 76 12.86 1.85 12.80
CA LYS A 76 13.19 0.42 12.69
C LYS A 76 13.82 0.01 11.36
N ARG A 77 14.12 0.95 10.45
CA ARG A 77 14.67 0.69 9.11
C ARG A 77 13.91 -0.41 8.35
N ARG A 78 12.58 -0.33 8.34
CA ARG A 78 11.73 -1.27 7.59
C ARG A 78 11.75 -0.93 6.11
N ASN A 79 11.89 -1.96 5.27
CA ASN A 79 11.87 -1.80 3.82
C ASN A 79 10.47 -1.51 3.27
N VAL A 80 9.45 -2.19 3.80
CA VAL A 80 8.05 -2.07 3.37
C VAL A 80 7.14 -2.01 4.59
N LEU A 81 6.23 -1.05 4.62
CA LEU A 81 5.23 -0.88 5.65
C LEU A 81 3.83 -1.00 5.05
N TYR A 82 3.01 -1.90 5.61
CA TYR A 82 1.55 -1.86 5.45
C TYR A 82 0.98 -1.18 6.69
N THR A 83 0.16 -0.16 6.53
CA THR A 83 -0.46 0.56 7.65
C THR A 83 -1.95 0.80 7.38
N PRO A 84 -2.85 0.34 8.27
CA PRO A 84 -2.58 -0.58 9.39
C PRO A 84 -1.97 -1.93 8.96
N PHE A 85 -1.30 -2.63 9.88
CA PHE A 85 -0.52 -3.84 9.55
C PHE A 85 -1.35 -4.98 8.93
N PHE A 86 -2.64 -5.10 9.29
CA PHE A 86 -3.52 -6.16 8.80
C PHE A 86 -3.77 -6.10 7.29
N TRP A 87 -3.59 -4.93 6.66
CA TRP A 87 -3.67 -4.78 5.20
C TRP A 87 -2.66 -5.65 4.46
N ARG A 88 -1.56 -6.04 5.11
CA ARG A 88 -0.61 -7.01 4.56
C ARG A 88 -1.30 -8.35 4.26
N TRP A 89 -2.14 -8.82 5.18
CA TRP A 89 -2.83 -10.10 5.07
C TRP A 89 -3.99 -10.03 4.08
N ILE A 90 -4.76 -8.95 4.12
CA ILE A 90 -5.82 -8.69 3.13
C ILE A 90 -5.24 -8.68 1.71
N MET A 91 -4.15 -7.93 1.50
CA MET A 91 -3.53 -7.88 0.18
C MET A 91 -2.84 -9.19 -0.21
N LEU A 92 -2.33 -9.96 0.75
CA LEU A 92 -1.82 -11.31 0.45
C LEU A 92 -2.94 -12.17 -0.13
N ILE A 93 -4.11 -12.21 0.51
CA ILE A 93 -5.26 -12.98 0.02
C ILE A 93 -5.66 -12.49 -1.37
N ILE A 94 -5.87 -11.18 -1.55
CA ILE A 94 -6.29 -10.59 -2.84
C ILE A 94 -5.31 -10.94 -3.97
N ARG A 95 -4.00 -10.89 -3.71
CA ARG A 95 -2.96 -11.20 -4.71
C ARG A 95 -2.91 -12.68 -5.08
N LEU A 96 -3.37 -13.54 -4.20
CA LEU A 96 -3.42 -14.99 -4.43
C LEU A 96 -4.69 -15.44 -5.14
N ILE A 97 -5.68 -14.56 -5.32
CA ILE A 97 -6.91 -14.88 -6.07
C ILE A 97 -6.54 -15.15 -7.55
N PRO A 98 -6.84 -16.35 -8.09
CA PRO A 98 -6.61 -16.65 -9.50
C PRO A 98 -7.36 -15.70 -10.43
N GLU A 99 -6.73 -15.37 -11.57
CA GLU A 99 -7.28 -14.45 -12.57
C GLU A 99 -8.73 -14.76 -13.00
N PRO A 100 -9.16 -16.03 -13.23
CA PRO A 100 -10.54 -16.33 -13.63
C PRO A 100 -11.59 -15.98 -12.56
N LEU A 101 -11.22 -16.06 -11.28
CA LEU A 101 -12.09 -15.66 -10.17
C LEU A 101 -12.04 -14.15 -9.99
N PHE A 102 -10.84 -13.56 -10.05
CA PHE A 102 -10.65 -12.13 -9.85
C PHE A 102 -11.44 -11.29 -10.87
N LYS A 103 -11.47 -11.70 -12.15
CA LYS A 103 -12.26 -11.04 -13.21
C LYS A 103 -13.77 -11.02 -12.97
N LYS A 104 -14.28 -11.91 -12.12
CA LYS A 104 -15.72 -11.97 -11.76
C LYS A 104 -16.04 -11.10 -10.54
N LEU A 105 -15.03 -10.62 -9.83
CA LEU A 105 -15.21 -9.74 -8.68
C LEU A 105 -15.22 -8.28 -9.13
N SER A 106 -15.95 -7.44 -8.40
CA SER A 106 -16.02 -6.01 -8.63
C SER A 106 -14.95 -5.21 -7.87
N ILE A 107 -13.82 -5.86 -7.53
CA ILE A 107 -12.72 -5.27 -6.74
C ILE A 107 -11.42 -5.13 -7.53
#